data_AF-A0A538U654-F1
#
_entry.id   AF-A0A538U654-F1
#
_cell.length_a   1.000
_cell.length_b   1.000
_cell.length_c   1.000
_cell.angle_alpha   90.00
_cell.angle_beta   90.00
_cell.angle_gamma   90.00
#
_symmetry.space_group_name_H-M   'P 1'
#
loop_
_entity.id
_entity.type
_entity.pdbx_description
1 polymer ?
#
loop_
_entity_poly.entity_id
_entity_poly.type
_entity_poly.pdbx_seq_one_letter_code
_entity_poly.pdbx_strand_id
1 'polypeptide(L)'
;MIHRGCSGVSDRRVIVSIVTLLVAAVGTPARAGAAADPTLAPYAALVRSPAGTALLRRARAAMEHHWAPAEPDRRRPAVATPDSVPSVAWPAAPVGVYLSLVRGRATRACIGREGASFATLSDAVEALAVEVLTADRRRPPLRHEDLAALRVVVSFAGEGEPIADPMLADPGREGLSIATPRGVVAFLPGEARTVAWALRESRRIGVLDGGVSSASYRRFPVVVLSEPEVPSLPEGDTR
;
A
#
# COMPACT_ATOMS: atom_id res chain seq x y z
N MET A 1 51.25 -21.20 52.37
CA MET A 1 52.55 -21.01 51.70
C MET A 1 52.30 -20.12 50.50
N ILE A 2 52.98 -18.98 50.46
CA ILE A 2 52.76 -17.85 49.54
C ILE A 2 53.52 -18.14 48.24
N HIS A 3 52.91 -17.91 47.07
CA HIS A 3 53.61 -17.30 45.95
C HIS A 3 52.63 -16.60 44.99
N ARG A 4 52.84 -15.29 44.86
CA ARG A 4 52.31 -14.39 43.83
C ARG A 4 53.06 -14.61 42.50
N GLY A 5 52.44 -14.25 41.37
CA GLY A 5 53.19 -13.65 40.26
C GLY A 5 52.60 -13.77 38.85
N CYS A 6 52.21 -12.60 38.31
CA CYS A 6 52.17 -12.19 36.89
C CYS A 6 51.03 -12.75 36.01
N SER A 7 49.98 -11.97 35.69
CA SER A 7 49.90 -10.74 34.87
C SER A 7 49.99 -10.97 33.36
N GLY A 8 48.89 -10.62 32.68
CA GLY A 8 48.89 -10.16 31.28
C GLY A 8 48.50 -11.21 30.24
N VAL A 9 47.25 -11.17 29.75
CA VAL A 9 46.89 -10.37 28.57
C VAL A 9 45.38 -10.48 28.40
N SER A 10 44.76 -9.31 28.37
CA SER A 10 43.34 -9.07 28.11
C SER A 10 43.07 -9.27 26.62
N ASP A 11 42.21 -10.21 26.26
CA ASP A 11 41.67 -10.31 24.90
C ASP A 11 40.16 -10.03 24.92
N ARG A 12 39.84 -8.76 25.16
CA ARG A 12 38.49 -8.21 24.94
C ARG A 12 38.28 -8.10 23.44
N ARG A 13 37.57 -9.06 22.86
CA ARG A 13 37.00 -8.91 21.52
C ARG A 13 35.86 -7.89 21.58
N VAL A 14 36.22 -6.63 21.38
CA VAL A 14 35.30 -5.55 21.06
C VAL A 14 34.74 -5.84 19.67
N ILE A 15 33.50 -6.32 19.61
CA ILE A 15 32.74 -6.33 18.35
C ILE A 15 32.31 -4.88 18.11
N VAL A 16 33.10 -4.18 17.30
CA VAL A 16 32.74 -2.89 16.71
C VAL A 16 31.65 -3.18 15.68
N SER A 17 30.39 -3.01 16.08
CA SER A 17 29.28 -2.94 15.12
C SER A 17 29.40 -1.63 14.35
N ILE A 18 29.97 -1.73 13.15
CA ILE A 18 30.05 -0.66 12.16
C ILE A 18 28.62 -0.23 11.82
N VAL A 19 28.29 1.00 12.19
CA VAL A 19 27.15 1.76 11.66
C VAL A 19 27.46 2.03 10.20
N THR A 20 26.88 1.23 9.30
CA THR A 20 26.93 1.52 7.87
C THR A 20 25.97 2.66 7.58
N LEU A 21 26.53 3.86 7.56
CA LEU A 21 25.91 5.08 7.03
C LEU A 21 25.64 4.86 5.52
N LEU A 22 24.42 4.50 5.16
CA LEU A 22 24.03 4.37 3.75
C LEU A 22 23.56 5.74 3.25
N VAL A 23 24.48 6.42 2.58
CA VAL A 23 24.26 7.66 1.84
C VAL A 23 23.07 7.48 0.90
N ALA A 24 22.09 8.37 1.02
CA ALA A 24 20.95 8.45 0.13
C ALA A 24 21.42 8.69 -1.30
N ALA A 25 21.19 7.71 -2.18
CA ALA A 25 21.12 8.00 -3.60
C ALA A 25 19.89 8.88 -3.82
N VAL A 26 20.12 10.15 -4.14
CA VAL A 26 19.11 11.06 -4.70
C VAL A 26 18.63 10.40 -5.99
N GLY A 27 17.50 9.72 -5.91
CA GLY A 27 16.83 9.16 -7.07
C GLY A 27 16.35 10.30 -7.95
N THR A 28 17.08 10.59 -9.02
CA THR A 28 16.53 11.29 -10.18
C THR A 28 15.28 10.53 -10.66
N PRO A 29 14.22 11.23 -11.10
CA PRO A 29 13.04 10.55 -11.62
C PRO A 29 13.43 9.88 -12.93
N ALA A 30 13.63 8.56 -12.90
CA ALA A 30 13.85 7.76 -14.10
C ALA A 30 12.56 7.75 -14.94
N ARG A 31 12.47 8.69 -15.88
CA ARG A 31 11.48 8.73 -16.94
C ARG A 31 11.94 7.80 -18.08
N ALA A 32 11.31 6.64 -18.21
CA ALA A 32 11.36 5.80 -19.42
C ALA A 32 10.07 4.99 -19.54
N GLY A 33 9.00 5.60 -20.07
CA GLY A 33 7.61 5.15 -19.95
C GLY A 33 7.32 3.68 -20.29
N ALA A 34 6.58 3.01 -19.40
CA ALA A 34 5.44 2.25 -19.90
C ALA A 34 4.60 3.26 -20.69
N ALA A 35 4.23 2.93 -21.94
CA ALA A 35 3.33 3.79 -22.71
C ALA A 35 2.13 4.12 -21.80
N ALA A 36 1.82 5.40 -21.66
CA ALA A 36 0.70 5.81 -20.82
C ALA A 36 -0.54 5.10 -21.36
N ASP A 37 -1.12 4.19 -20.57
CA ASP A 37 -2.34 3.50 -20.94
C ASP A 37 -3.41 4.57 -21.18
N PRO A 38 -3.89 4.74 -22.43
CA PRO A 38 -4.82 5.80 -22.77
C PRO A 38 -6.14 5.65 -22.00
N THR A 39 -6.48 4.43 -21.58
CA THR A 39 -7.67 4.16 -20.76
C THR A 39 -7.57 4.79 -19.36
N LEU A 40 -6.35 5.02 -18.87
CA LEU A 40 -6.09 5.65 -17.58
C LEU A 40 -5.95 7.18 -17.65
N ALA A 41 -5.99 7.80 -18.84
CA ALA A 41 -5.87 9.25 -18.97
C ALA A 41 -6.95 10.03 -18.18
N PRO A 42 -8.24 9.64 -18.19
CA PRO A 42 -9.27 10.27 -17.37
C PRO A 42 -9.02 10.13 -15.86
N TYR A 43 -8.47 9.00 -15.42
CA TYR A 43 -8.07 8.78 -14.03
C TYR A 43 -6.87 9.65 -13.64
N ALA A 44 -5.90 9.82 -14.55
CA ALA A 44 -4.78 10.72 -14.34
C ALA A 44 -5.25 12.18 -14.17
N ALA A 45 -6.29 12.60 -14.93
CA ALA A 45 -6.91 13.91 -14.74
C ALA A 45 -7.63 14.01 -13.38
N LEU A 46 -8.39 12.97 -13.00
CA LEU A 46 -9.07 12.89 -11.70
C LEU A 46 -8.10 13.08 -10.52
N VAL A 47 -6.93 12.43 -10.56
CA VAL A 47 -5.91 12.52 -9.49
C VAL A 47 -5.49 13.95 -9.18
N ARG A 48 -5.52 14.84 -10.17
CA ARG A 48 -5.09 16.24 -10.04
C ARG A 48 -6.26 17.20 -9.79
N SER A 49 -7.46 16.68 -9.58
CA SER A 49 -8.69 17.46 -9.48
C SER A 49 -9.22 17.56 -8.04
N PRO A 50 -10.08 18.54 -7.74
CA PRO A 50 -10.81 18.59 -6.47
C PRO A 50 -11.65 17.33 -6.19
N ALA A 51 -12.14 16.65 -7.22
CA ALA A 51 -12.87 15.38 -7.07
C ALA A 51 -11.97 14.25 -6.56
N GLY A 52 -10.68 14.22 -6.95
CA GLY A 52 -9.69 13.32 -6.37
C GLY A 52 -9.50 13.57 -4.86
N THR A 53 -9.38 14.83 -4.46
CA THR A 53 -9.31 15.21 -3.04
C THR A 53 -10.59 14.81 -2.28
N ALA A 54 -11.75 14.97 -2.89
CA ALA A 54 -13.03 14.55 -2.32
C ALA A 54 -13.09 13.03 -2.10
N LEU A 55 -12.55 12.24 -3.04
CA LEU A 55 -12.44 10.78 -2.93
C LEU A 55 -11.59 10.34 -1.72
N LEU A 56 -10.43 10.95 -1.51
CA LEU A 56 -9.59 10.66 -0.35
C LEU A 56 -10.30 11.02 0.97
N ARG A 57 -11.00 12.15 1.00
CA ARG A 57 -11.82 12.54 2.15
C ARG A 57 -12.96 11.57 2.42
N ARG A 58 -13.63 11.05 1.37
CA ARG A 58 -14.68 10.02 1.52
C ARG A 58 -14.11 8.73 2.09
N ALA A 59 -12.96 8.27 1.60
CA ALA A 59 -12.27 7.10 2.16
C ALA A 59 -12.00 7.28 3.67
N ARG A 60 -11.47 8.44 4.07
CA ARG A 60 -11.24 8.77 5.50
C ARG A 60 -12.53 8.75 6.30
N ALA A 61 -13.54 9.46 5.83
CA ALA A 61 -14.84 9.54 6.48
C ALA A 61 -15.45 8.15 6.67
N ALA A 62 -15.34 7.26 5.68
CA ALA A 62 -15.84 5.88 5.76
C ALA A 62 -15.13 5.07 6.84
N MET A 63 -13.80 5.16 6.94
CA MET A 63 -13.04 4.46 7.98
C MET A 63 -13.32 5.00 9.38
N GLU A 64 -13.33 6.33 9.56
CA GLU A 64 -13.64 6.94 10.85
C GLU A 64 -15.07 6.62 11.29
N HIS A 65 -16.02 6.63 10.35
CA HIS A 65 -17.40 6.27 10.62
C HIS A 65 -17.57 4.80 11.00
N HIS A 66 -16.76 3.89 10.43
CA HIS A 66 -16.79 2.46 10.79
C HIS A 66 -16.52 2.22 12.29
N TRP A 67 -15.68 3.04 12.92
CA TRP A 67 -15.42 2.97 14.37
C TRP A 67 -16.24 3.96 15.20
N ALA A 68 -17.08 4.78 14.57
CA ALA A 68 -17.96 5.68 15.31
C ALA A 68 -18.96 4.85 16.14
N PRO A 69 -19.18 5.18 17.42
CA PRO A 69 -20.15 4.45 18.23
C PRO A 69 -21.56 4.70 17.68
N ALA A 70 -22.43 3.69 17.84
CA ALA A 70 -23.79 3.71 17.33
C ALA A 70 -24.65 4.89 17.85
N GLU A 71 -24.33 5.40 19.04
CA GLU A 71 -24.98 6.59 19.60
C GLU A 71 -24.06 7.82 19.55
N PRO A 72 -24.51 8.94 18.95
CA PRO A 72 -23.74 10.17 18.90
C PRO A 72 -23.68 10.84 20.27
N ASP A 73 -22.50 10.83 20.88
CA ASP A 73 -22.18 11.70 22.02
C ASP A 73 -22.23 13.18 21.59
N ARG A 74 -23.21 13.93 22.10
CA ARG A 74 -23.41 15.36 21.79
C ARG A 74 -22.24 16.25 22.22
N ARG A 75 -21.33 15.76 23.07
CA ARG A 75 -20.14 16.49 23.51
C ARG A 75 -18.94 16.28 22.60
N ARG A 76 -18.97 15.29 21.71
CA ARG A 76 -17.90 15.00 20.76
C ARG A 76 -18.18 15.72 19.43
N PRO A 77 -17.16 16.28 18.76
CA PRO A 77 -17.32 16.80 17.41
C PRO A 77 -17.92 15.74 16.49
N ALA A 78 -18.82 16.15 15.59
CA ALA A 78 -19.40 15.26 14.62
C ALA A 78 -18.30 14.68 13.71
N VAL A 79 -18.22 13.35 13.62
CA VAL A 79 -17.38 12.67 12.63
C VAL A 79 -17.99 12.91 11.25
N ALA A 80 -17.18 13.36 10.29
CA ALA A 80 -17.65 13.51 8.92
C ALA A 80 -18.14 12.17 8.39
N THR A 81 -19.37 12.11 7.89
CA THR A 81 -19.88 10.92 7.19
C THR A 81 -19.48 10.98 5.72
N PRO A 82 -19.33 9.84 5.03
CA PRO A 82 -19.07 9.83 3.58
C PRO A 82 -20.08 10.68 2.80
N ASP A 83 -21.35 10.65 3.19
CA ASP A 83 -22.46 11.38 2.54
C ASP A 83 -22.33 12.90 2.64
N SER A 84 -21.56 13.42 3.60
CA SER A 84 -21.30 14.86 3.74
C SER A 84 -20.32 15.40 2.68
N VAL A 85 -19.67 14.52 1.91
CA VAL A 85 -18.74 14.88 0.84
C VAL A 85 -19.42 14.60 -0.50
N PRO A 86 -19.24 15.39 -1.58
CA PRO A 86 -19.84 15.07 -2.88
C PRO A 86 -19.40 13.70 -3.42
N SER A 87 -20.35 12.94 -3.99
CA SER A 87 -20.04 11.67 -4.67
C SER A 87 -19.31 11.90 -6.00
N VAL A 88 -18.44 10.96 -6.36
CA VAL A 88 -17.62 11.01 -7.57
C VAL A 88 -17.99 9.83 -8.46
N ALA A 89 -18.50 10.14 -9.65
CA ALA A 89 -18.75 9.16 -10.69
C ALA A 89 -17.43 8.62 -11.28
N TRP A 90 -17.52 7.49 -11.99
CA TRP A 90 -16.40 7.00 -12.77
C TRP A 90 -16.00 8.02 -13.85
N PRO A 91 -14.72 8.41 -13.97
CA PRO A 91 -14.28 9.38 -14.99
C PRO A 91 -14.21 8.77 -16.40
N ALA A 92 -14.28 7.44 -16.50
CA ALA A 92 -14.28 6.63 -17.72
C ALA A 92 -14.86 5.24 -17.43
N ALA A 93 -14.63 4.25 -18.30
CA ALA A 93 -14.97 2.85 -18.00
C ALA A 93 -14.37 2.41 -16.65
N PRO A 94 -15.11 1.68 -15.80
CA PRO A 94 -14.60 1.21 -14.51
C PRO A 94 -13.34 0.35 -14.67
N VAL A 95 -12.34 0.61 -13.81
CA VAL A 95 -11.05 -0.09 -13.79
C VAL A 95 -10.82 -0.76 -12.44
N GLY A 96 -9.77 -1.57 -12.29
CA GLY A 96 -9.41 -2.12 -10.99
C GLY A 96 -9.11 -1.01 -9.99
N VAL A 97 -9.72 -1.06 -8.80
CA VAL A 97 -9.46 -0.07 -7.74
C VAL A 97 -8.87 -0.78 -6.54
N TYR A 98 -7.76 -0.22 -6.05
CA TYR A 98 -7.06 -0.70 -4.88
C TYR A 98 -6.93 0.44 -3.88
N LEU A 99 -7.18 0.14 -2.61
CA LEU A 99 -6.97 1.07 -1.52
C LEU A 99 -5.87 0.53 -0.62
N SER A 100 -4.81 1.32 -0.49
CA SER A 100 -3.66 1.05 0.36
C SER A 100 -3.62 2.03 1.54
N LEU A 101 -3.27 1.50 2.71
CA LEU A 101 -2.87 2.28 3.88
C LEU A 101 -1.36 2.20 4.03
N VAL A 102 -0.69 3.34 4.06
CA VAL A 102 0.78 3.43 3.98
C VAL A 102 1.35 4.21 5.18
N ARG A 103 2.40 3.68 5.80
CA ARG A 103 3.22 4.36 6.81
C ARG A 103 4.61 4.62 6.23
N GLY A 104 4.95 5.89 6.01
CA GLY A 104 6.18 6.25 5.30
C GLY A 104 6.22 5.60 3.91
N ARG A 105 7.18 4.67 3.72
CA ARG A 105 7.36 3.89 2.48
C ARG A 105 6.79 2.46 2.55
N ALA A 106 6.14 2.08 3.65
CA ALA A 106 5.69 0.71 3.87
C ALA A 106 4.15 0.60 3.81
N THR A 107 3.65 -0.33 3.00
CA THR A 107 2.23 -0.70 2.98
C THR A 107 1.84 -1.46 4.25
N ARG A 108 0.90 -0.88 5.02
CA ARG A 108 0.30 -1.45 6.23
C ARG A 108 -0.86 -2.38 5.91
N ALA A 109 -1.63 -2.07 4.88
CA ALA A 109 -2.68 -2.93 4.33
C ALA A 109 -3.00 -2.48 2.90
N CYS A 110 -3.44 -3.42 2.06
CA CYS A 110 -3.95 -3.13 0.72
C CYS A 110 -5.07 -4.12 0.40
N ILE A 111 -6.16 -3.60 -0.16
CA ILE A 111 -7.27 -4.39 -0.69
C ILE A 111 -7.66 -3.84 -2.06
N GLY A 112 -8.13 -4.70 -2.94
CA GLY A 112 -8.62 -4.27 -4.24
C GLY A 112 -9.76 -5.11 -4.75
N ARG A 113 -10.48 -4.53 -5.71
CA ARG A 113 -11.61 -5.14 -6.43
C ARG A 113 -11.64 -4.63 -7.86
N GLU A 114 -12.35 -5.37 -8.71
CA GLU A 114 -12.71 -4.91 -10.03
C GLU A 114 -13.75 -3.78 -9.93
N GLY A 115 -13.54 -2.67 -10.63
CA GLY A 115 -14.40 -1.50 -10.54
C GLY A 115 -15.83 -1.74 -11.03
N ALA A 116 -16.02 -2.66 -11.98
CA ALA A 116 -17.33 -2.98 -12.55
C ALA A 116 -18.33 -3.55 -11.51
N SER A 117 -17.88 -3.94 -10.32
CA SER A 117 -18.74 -4.36 -9.21
C SER A 117 -19.46 -3.20 -8.50
N PHE A 118 -19.17 -1.95 -8.86
CA PHE A 118 -19.67 -0.76 -8.16
C PHE A 118 -20.35 0.23 -9.12
N ALA A 119 -21.44 0.84 -8.67
CA ALA A 119 -22.19 1.81 -9.47
C ALA A 119 -21.40 3.12 -9.67
N THR A 120 -20.73 3.60 -8.63
CA THR A 120 -19.87 4.79 -8.69
C THR A 120 -18.46 4.52 -8.17
N LEU A 121 -17.54 5.45 -8.46
CA LEU A 121 -16.19 5.37 -7.92
C LEU A 121 -16.15 5.66 -6.41
N SER A 122 -17.04 6.54 -5.93
CA SER A 122 -17.26 6.73 -4.49
C SER A 122 -17.64 5.44 -3.78
N ASP A 123 -18.61 4.68 -4.31
CA ASP A 123 -19.04 3.42 -3.70
C ASP A 123 -17.88 2.42 -3.61
N ALA A 124 -17.07 2.32 -4.68
CA ALA A 124 -15.90 1.47 -4.70
C ALA A 124 -14.89 1.86 -3.61
N VAL A 125 -14.55 3.15 -3.52
CA VAL A 125 -13.55 3.62 -2.55
C VAL A 125 -14.04 3.50 -1.11
N GLU A 126 -15.30 3.77 -0.82
CA GLU A 126 -15.86 3.62 0.52
C GLU A 126 -15.90 2.17 0.97
N ALA A 127 -16.36 1.27 0.10
CA ALA A 127 -16.37 -0.16 0.39
C ALA A 127 -14.95 -0.67 0.68
N LEU A 128 -13.97 -0.31 -0.17
CA LEU A 128 -12.58 -0.70 0.02
C LEU A 128 -11.96 -0.05 1.26
N ALA A 129 -12.36 1.18 1.61
CA ALA A 129 -11.87 1.89 2.79
C ALA A 129 -12.30 1.18 4.08
N VAL A 130 -13.51 0.64 4.14
CA VAL A 130 -13.93 -0.17 5.29
C VAL A 130 -13.28 -1.56 5.25
N GLU A 131 -13.25 -2.21 4.09
CA GLU A 131 -12.72 -3.57 3.93
C GLU A 131 -11.22 -3.66 4.28
N VAL A 132 -10.41 -2.66 3.90
CA VAL A 132 -8.96 -2.66 4.13
C VAL A 132 -8.60 -2.73 5.61
N LEU A 133 -9.52 -2.32 6.50
CA LEU A 133 -9.31 -2.32 7.94
C LEU A 133 -9.12 -3.73 8.50
N THR A 134 -9.69 -4.75 7.86
CA THR A 134 -9.71 -6.12 8.41
C THR A 134 -9.35 -7.22 7.41
N ALA A 135 -9.47 -6.98 6.10
CA ALA A 135 -9.45 -8.06 5.11
C ALA A 135 -8.07 -8.40 4.49
N ASP A 136 -7.03 -7.57 4.70
CA ASP A 136 -5.70 -7.89 4.17
C ASP A 136 -5.07 -9.06 4.93
N ARG A 137 -5.24 -10.28 4.38
CA ARG A 137 -4.74 -11.54 4.93
C ARG A 137 -3.23 -11.57 5.19
N ARG A 138 -2.46 -10.63 4.64
CA ARG A 138 -1.02 -10.55 4.88
C ARG A 138 -0.70 -9.96 6.24
N ARG A 139 -1.64 -9.26 6.88
CA ARG A 139 -1.42 -8.38 8.05
C ARG A 139 -2.54 -8.57 9.09
N PRO A 140 -2.31 -8.26 10.37
CA PRO A 140 -3.40 -8.20 11.34
C PRO A 140 -4.35 -7.02 11.04
N PRO A 141 -5.62 -7.10 11.47
CA PRO A 141 -6.56 -5.99 11.41
C PRO A 141 -5.98 -4.68 11.99
N LEU A 142 -6.44 -3.56 11.45
CA LEU A 142 -6.07 -2.23 11.95
C LEU A 142 -6.87 -1.86 13.19
N ARG A 143 -6.24 -1.05 14.04
CA ARG A 143 -6.90 -0.40 15.16
C ARG A 143 -7.20 1.05 14.80
N HIS A 144 -8.19 1.64 15.47
CA HIS A 144 -8.60 3.01 15.20
C HIS A 144 -7.45 3.99 15.43
N GLU A 145 -6.68 3.82 16.52
CA GLU A 145 -5.55 4.70 16.86
C GLU A 145 -4.42 4.72 15.83
N ASP A 146 -4.31 3.67 14.99
CA ASP A 146 -3.28 3.62 13.95
C ASP A 146 -3.60 4.51 12.76
N LEU A 147 -4.88 4.82 12.50
CA LEU A 147 -5.32 5.43 11.24
C LEU A 147 -4.72 6.82 11.02
N ALA A 148 -4.58 7.62 12.09
CA ALA A 148 -4.03 8.97 12.01
C ALA A 148 -2.56 9.00 11.52
N ALA A 149 -1.82 7.91 11.70
CA ALA A 149 -0.44 7.77 11.24
C ALA A 149 -0.32 7.14 9.84
N LEU A 150 -1.44 6.94 9.14
CA LEU A 150 -1.50 6.24 7.85
C LEU A 150 -2.04 7.14 6.75
N ARG A 151 -1.37 7.07 5.60
CA ARG A 151 -1.81 7.71 4.37
C ARG A 151 -2.72 6.77 3.61
N VAL A 152 -3.84 7.30 3.13
CA VAL A 152 -4.68 6.63 2.14
C VAL A 152 -4.09 6.86 0.76
N VAL A 153 -3.94 5.76 0.03
CA VAL A 153 -3.49 5.74 -1.35
C VAL A 153 -4.49 4.93 -2.15
N VAL A 154 -5.14 5.55 -3.12
CA VAL A 154 -6.06 4.88 -4.06
C VAL A 154 -5.35 4.70 -5.38
N SER A 155 -5.32 3.47 -5.88
CA SER A 155 -4.65 3.08 -7.11
C SER A 155 -5.66 2.58 -8.13
N PHE A 156 -5.62 3.16 -9.33
CA PHE A 156 -6.43 2.79 -10.48
C PHE A 156 -5.58 1.94 -11.42
N ALA A 157 -5.90 0.65 -11.52
CA ALA A 157 -5.17 -0.32 -12.32
C ALA A 157 -5.82 -0.47 -13.70
N GLY A 158 -5.07 -0.16 -14.75
CA GLY A 158 -5.49 -0.34 -16.13
C GLY A 158 -5.56 -1.80 -16.53
N GLU A 159 -5.82 -2.05 -17.80
CA GLU A 159 -5.86 -3.43 -18.31
C GLU A 159 -4.48 -4.08 -18.19
N GLY A 160 -4.45 -5.31 -17.69
CA GLY A 160 -3.21 -6.05 -17.50
C GLY A 160 -2.80 -6.84 -18.73
N GLU A 161 -1.53 -6.76 -19.10
CA GLU A 161 -0.92 -7.58 -20.14
C GLU A 161 -0.50 -8.94 -19.56
N PRO A 162 -0.94 -10.08 -20.15
CA PRO A 162 -0.43 -11.39 -19.77
C PRO A 162 1.06 -11.53 -20.03
N ILE A 163 1.80 -12.08 -19.06
CA ILE A 163 3.23 -12.37 -19.21
C ILE A 163 3.51 -13.83 -18.86
N ALA A 164 4.41 -14.46 -19.61
CA ALA A 164 4.80 -15.85 -19.37
C ALA A 164 5.78 -15.98 -18.21
N ASP A 165 6.70 -15.03 -18.07
CA ASP A 165 7.68 -14.98 -16.99
C ASP A 165 7.40 -13.75 -16.10
N PRO A 166 7.07 -13.93 -14.80
CA PRO A 166 6.82 -12.81 -13.90
C PRO A 166 8.05 -11.92 -13.69
N MET A 167 9.26 -12.42 -13.96
CA MET A 167 10.49 -11.64 -13.83
C MET A 167 10.58 -10.50 -14.87
N LEU A 168 9.70 -10.47 -15.86
CA LEU A 168 9.59 -9.39 -16.84
C LEU A 168 8.86 -8.15 -16.31
N ALA A 169 8.16 -8.26 -15.18
CA ALA A 169 7.51 -7.11 -14.55
C ALA A 169 8.54 -6.24 -13.81
N ASP A 170 8.40 -4.92 -13.90
CA ASP A 170 9.15 -3.97 -13.08
C ASP A 170 8.35 -3.60 -11.81
N PRO A 171 8.71 -4.14 -10.62
CA PRO A 171 7.94 -3.91 -9.40
C PRO A 171 7.93 -2.46 -8.92
N GLY A 172 8.85 -1.61 -9.42
CA GLY A 172 8.87 -0.19 -9.09
C GLY A 172 7.89 0.64 -9.93
N ARG A 173 7.38 0.09 -11.04
CA ARG A 173 6.67 0.86 -12.07
C ARG A 173 5.36 0.21 -12.52
N GLU A 174 5.28 -1.10 -12.44
CA GLU A 174 4.16 -1.92 -12.88
C GLU A 174 3.59 -2.69 -11.69
N GLY A 175 2.28 -2.89 -11.70
CA GLY A 175 1.64 -3.85 -10.82
C GLY A 175 1.81 -5.27 -11.35
N LEU A 176 1.81 -6.26 -10.47
CA LEU A 176 1.90 -7.67 -10.81
C LEU A 176 0.73 -8.44 -10.20
N SER A 177 -0.07 -9.08 -11.05
CA SER A 177 -1.13 -10.01 -10.65
C SER A 177 -0.66 -11.44 -10.81
N ILE A 178 -0.92 -12.26 -9.79
CA ILE A 178 -0.61 -13.69 -9.72
C ILE A 178 -1.92 -14.42 -9.46
N ALA A 179 -2.33 -15.27 -10.41
CA ALA A 179 -3.58 -16.00 -10.34
C ALA A 179 -3.36 -17.52 -10.42
N THR A 180 -4.06 -18.25 -9.55
CA THR A 180 -4.14 -19.72 -9.53
C THR A 180 -5.59 -20.13 -9.29
N PRO A 181 -5.94 -21.43 -9.38
CA PRO A 181 -7.26 -21.91 -8.96
C PRO A 181 -7.62 -21.61 -7.49
N ARG A 182 -6.62 -21.31 -6.64
CA ARG A 182 -6.84 -20.95 -5.22
C ARG A 182 -7.21 -19.48 -5.03
N GLY A 183 -7.01 -18.65 -6.05
CA GLY A 183 -7.36 -17.24 -6.02
C GLY A 183 -6.35 -16.35 -6.73
N VAL A 184 -6.51 -15.05 -6.52
CA VAL A 184 -5.71 -14.00 -7.15
C VAL A 184 -5.12 -13.11 -6.07
N VAL A 185 -3.87 -12.70 -6.26
CA VAL A 185 -3.24 -11.62 -5.49
C VAL A 185 -2.56 -10.66 -6.45
N ALA A 186 -2.72 -9.37 -6.20
CA ALA A 186 -2.03 -8.32 -6.92
C ALA A 186 -1.08 -7.56 -5.99
N PHE A 187 0.04 -7.12 -6.53
CA PHE A 187 0.99 -6.24 -5.88
C PHE A 187 1.09 -4.96 -6.68
N LEU A 188 0.89 -3.82 -6.03
CA LEU A 188 0.99 -2.52 -6.67
C LEU A 188 2.45 -2.08 -6.86
N PRO A 189 2.74 -1.16 -7.79
CA PRO A 189 4.07 -0.57 -7.92
C PRO A 189 4.59 -0.06 -6.58
N GLY A 190 5.80 -0.48 -6.20
CA GLY A 190 6.46 -0.11 -4.95
C GLY A 190 6.01 -0.89 -3.71
N GLU A 191 4.92 -1.67 -3.78
CA GLU A 191 4.49 -2.54 -2.68
C GLU A 191 5.40 -3.77 -2.58
N ALA A 192 5.68 -4.40 -3.73
CA ALA A 192 6.66 -5.48 -3.82
C ALA A 192 8.06 -4.89 -3.99
N ARG A 193 8.99 -5.29 -3.12
CA ARG A 193 10.42 -4.90 -3.25
C ARG A 193 11.07 -5.50 -4.50
N THR A 194 10.67 -6.73 -4.83
CA THR A 194 11.14 -7.51 -5.99
C THR A 194 10.06 -8.49 -6.42
N VAL A 195 10.11 -9.00 -7.66
CA VAL A 195 9.24 -10.10 -8.12
C VAL A 195 9.39 -11.33 -7.25
N ALA A 196 10.63 -11.67 -6.86
CA ALA A 196 10.91 -12.79 -5.96
C ALA A 196 10.23 -12.62 -4.60
N TRP A 197 10.13 -11.38 -4.09
CA TRP A 197 9.39 -11.09 -2.87
C TRP A 197 7.89 -11.32 -3.05
N ALA A 198 7.30 -10.82 -4.15
CA ALA A 198 5.89 -11.04 -4.47
C ALA A 198 5.54 -12.53 -4.54
N LEU A 199 6.35 -13.33 -5.25
CA LEU A 199 6.16 -14.79 -5.34
C LEU A 199 6.24 -15.49 -3.98
N ARG A 200 7.14 -15.07 -3.09
CA ARG A 200 7.22 -15.63 -1.72
C ARG A 200 5.99 -15.24 -0.90
N GLU A 201 5.55 -14.00 -1.00
CA GLU A 201 4.39 -13.51 -0.27
C GLU A 201 3.10 -14.21 -0.73
N SER A 202 2.93 -14.42 -2.04
CA SER A 202 1.82 -15.22 -2.61
C SER A 202 1.80 -16.65 -2.07
N ARG A 203 2.97 -17.26 -1.83
CA ARG A 203 3.05 -18.59 -1.19
C ARG A 203 2.64 -18.53 0.27
N ARG A 204 3.12 -17.53 1.00
CA ARG A 204 2.83 -17.35 2.41
C ARG A 204 1.33 -17.21 2.68
N ILE A 205 0.59 -16.53 1.80
CA ILE A 205 -0.87 -16.38 1.91
C ILE A 205 -1.67 -17.50 1.23
N GLY A 206 -1.00 -18.52 0.68
CA GLY A 206 -1.63 -19.71 0.11
C GLY A 206 -2.22 -19.55 -1.29
N VAL A 207 -1.96 -18.44 -1.99
CA VAL A 207 -2.38 -18.26 -3.39
C VAL A 207 -1.50 -19.07 -4.33
N LEU A 208 -0.19 -19.07 -4.12
CA LEU A 208 0.76 -19.87 -4.90
C LEU A 208 1.18 -21.10 -4.07
N ASP A 209 0.94 -22.31 -4.56
CA ASP A 209 1.31 -23.56 -3.87
C ASP A 209 2.37 -24.37 -4.63
N GLY A 210 2.56 -24.11 -5.92
CA GLY A 210 3.50 -24.80 -6.79
C GLY A 210 4.69 -23.98 -7.27
N GLY A 211 5.27 -24.49 -8.36
CA GLY A 211 6.30 -23.80 -9.13
C GLY A 211 5.76 -22.54 -9.80
N VAL A 212 6.65 -21.67 -10.28
CA VAL A 212 6.27 -20.43 -10.96
C VAL A 212 5.40 -20.71 -12.21
N SER A 213 5.58 -21.86 -12.85
CA SER A 213 4.79 -22.27 -14.02
C SER A 213 3.34 -22.67 -13.71
N SER A 214 2.95 -22.85 -12.45
CA SER A 214 1.58 -23.25 -12.08
C SER A 214 0.61 -22.08 -11.90
N ALA A 215 1.04 -20.86 -12.18
CA ALA A 215 0.24 -19.65 -12.06
C ALA A 215 0.23 -18.87 -13.37
N SER A 216 -0.81 -18.06 -13.56
CA SER A 216 -0.83 -17.05 -14.62
C SER A 216 -0.44 -15.69 -14.04
N TYR A 217 0.24 -14.91 -14.87
CA TYR A 217 0.78 -13.61 -14.50
C TYR A 217 0.25 -12.54 -15.44
N ARG A 218 -0.07 -11.38 -14.87
CA ARG A 218 -0.30 -10.15 -15.64
C ARG A 218 0.49 -9.02 -15.02
N ARG A 219 1.13 -8.20 -15.85
CA ARG A 219 1.62 -6.88 -15.42
C ARG A 219 0.59 -5.83 -15.81
N PHE A 220 0.44 -4.77 -15.02
CA PHE A 220 -0.57 -3.75 -15.30
C PHE A 220 -0.09 -2.34 -14.92
N PRO A 221 -0.49 -1.31 -15.68
CA PRO A 221 -0.20 0.08 -15.35
C PRO A 221 -1.09 0.57 -14.22
N VAL A 222 -0.60 1.55 -13.45
CA VAL A 222 -1.34 2.12 -12.32
C VAL A 222 -1.25 3.65 -12.32
N VAL A 223 -2.38 4.30 -12.08
CA VAL A 223 -2.45 5.72 -11.71
C VAL A 223 -2.76 5.84 -10.22
N VAL A 224 -2.00 6.66 -9.50
CA VAL A 224 -2.07 6.76 -8.04
C VAL A 224 -2.62 8.11 -7.59
N LEU A 225 -3.69 8.07 -6.78
CA LEU A 225 -4.19 9.16 -5.96
C LEU A 225 -3.68 8.95 -4.54
N SER A 226 -2.91 9.89 -3.99
CA SER A 226 -2.37 9.78 -2.64
C SER A 226 -2.68 11.02 -1.83
N GLU A 227 -2.96 10.77 -0.56
CA GLU A 227 -2.80 11.73 0.51
C GLU A 227 -1.40 12.35 0.53
N PRO A 228 -1.28 13.63 0.95
CA PRO A 228 0.02 14.22 1.21
C PRO A 228 0.76 13.44 2.31
N GLU A 229 2.07 13.61 2.38
CA GLU A 229 2.86 12.96 3.42
C GLU A 229 2.44 13.46 4.80
N VAL A 230 2.20 12.55 5.76
CA VAL A 230 1.98 12.93 7.15
C VAL A 230 3.35 13.33 7.71
N PRO A 231 3.55 14.57 8.18
CA PRO A 231 4.82 14.97 8.75
C PRO A 231 5.19 14.03 9.90
N SER A 232 6.38 13.44 9.85
CA SER A 232 6.91 12.72 11.01
C SER A 232 6.99 13.71 12.17
N LEU A 233 6.33 13.39 13.30
CA LEU A 233 6.58 14.12 14.55
C LEU A 233 8.09 14.09 14.79
N PRO A 234 8.73 15.22 15.15
CA PRO A 234 10.15 15.22 15.49
C PRO A 234 10.37 14.15 16.56
N GLU A 235 11.33 13.25 16.32
CA GLU A 235 11.75 12.28 17.33
C GLU A 235 12.06 13.07 18.60
N GLY A 236 11.28 12.80 19.64
CA GLY A 236 11.47 13.44 20.93
C GLY A 236 12.89 13.13 21.40
N ASP A 237 13.69 14.19 21.50
CA ASP A 237 15.02 14.21 22.09
C ASP A 237 14.91 13.60 23.49
N THR A 238 15.19 12.30 23.59
CA THR A 238 15.24 11.57 24.85
C THR A 238 16.60 11.92 25.46
N ARG A 239 16.59 13.01 26.23
CA ARG A 239 17.67 13.34 27.17
C ARG A 239 17.70 12.36 28.33
#